data_AF-A0A5C6CT69-F1
#
_entry.id   AF-A0A5C6CT69-F1
#
_cell.length_a   1.000
_cell.length_b   1.000
_cell.length_c   1.000
_cell.angle_alpha   90.00
_cell.angle_beta   90.00
_cell.angle_gamma   90.00
#
_symmetry.space_group_name_H-M   'P 1'
#
loop_
_entity.id
_entity.type
_entity.pdbx_description
1 polymer ?
#
loop_
_entity_poly.entity_id
_entity_poly.type
_entity_poly.pdbx_seq_one_letter_code
_entity_poly.pdbx_strand_id
1 'polypeptide(L)'
;MSNLSIWLKPIWLLSLGTTAGLVILIALWGILFLVNRRAAAGVLSSIREGILLPVTYTLAILGVLALLATPTMNVSEVLDSLKRMTAVGQVEVTATIPANTPDFPLEISFRPEELQSYSFVSEQDLAVNTEKGKGYIEPVVQIEGNQLYIWSPGSSLPRSFEEEVETLYFTNETDLPSELTVIFTSDVAMPEVHYLRVAALSVVGLYLGYLLINLVAPKAAIIAAATSKEAISQPLFMLLTVIGIAALLLYVYVPYNTFGEDVKMLKTSGMATIKVLAIIFALWTASVSVADEIEGRTALTVLSKPVSRRQFILGKFLGIVWPILLMFLILGTVFLLTVSYKVVYDARESAKTVPIWTECFAEVVRIVPGLVLAFFEAVVMAAISVAISTRLSMLPNLIICGSIYVLGHLGPLIVKSSAGEIVFVKFIGRLISIVLPVLDHYEIEGAIAGSSAVPTEYLLLALIYSLLYCAAAMLLALLFFEDRDLA
;
A
#
# COMPACT_ATOMS: atom_id res chain seq x y z
N MET A 1 -8.43 -30.00 2.26
CA MET A 1 -8.64 -28.73 2.99
C MET A 1 -9.59 -27.88 2.16
N SER A 2 -10.62 -27.26 2.76
CA SER A 2 -11.64 -26.55 2.00
C SER A 2 -11.03 -25.40 1.19
N ASN A 3 -11.50 -25.17 -0.04
CA ASN A 3 -11.13 -24.00 -0.87
C ASN A 3 -11.22 -22.69 -0.09
N LEU A 4 -12.09 -22.65 0.93
CA LEU A 4 -12.26 -21.56 1.88
C LEU A 4 -10.95 -21.15 2.58
N SER A 5 -10.14 -22.12 3.02
CA SER A 5 -8.86 -21.82 3.67
C SER A 5 -7.85 -21.17 2.72
N ILE A 6 -7.94 -21.41 1.40
CA ILE A 6 -6.96 -20.92 0.43
C ILE A 6 -7.15 -19.43 0.17
N TRP A 7 -8.36 -19.00 -0.18
CA TRP A 7 -8.63 -17.58 -0.47
C TRP A 7 -8.84 -16.73 0.79
N LEU A 8 -9.18 -17.33 1.93
CA LEU A 8 -9.39 -16.56 3.17
C LEU A 8 -8.09 -16.27 3.93
N LYS A 9 -7.05 -17.14 3.81
CA LYS A 9 -5.74 -16.96 4.45
C LYS A 9 -5.10 -15.58 4.21
N PRO A 10 -5.03 -15.07 2.97
CA PRO A 10 -4.47 -13.75 2.71
C PRO A 10 -5.17 -12.62 3.48
N ILE A 11 -6.51 -12.67 3.47
CA ILE A 11 -7.34 -11.63 4.09
C ILE A 11 -7.29 -11.75 5.61
N TRP A 12 -7.24 -12.97 6.14
CA TRP A 12 -7.04 -13.24 7.55
C TRP A 12 -5.72 -12.65 8.05
N LEU A 13 -4.62 -12.85 7.33
CA LEU A 13 -3.29 -12.33 7.73
C LEU A 13 -3.27 -10.78 7.76
N LEU A 14 -3.83 -10.13 6.74
CA LEU A 14 -3.94 -8.67 6.70
C LEU A 14 -4.85 -8.14 7.82
N SER A 15 -5.95 -8.86 8.10
CA SER A 15 -6.87 -8.52 9.19
C SER A 15 -6.25 -8.71 10.58
N LEU A 16 -5.32 -9.66 10.72
CA LEU A 16 -4.54 -9.84 11.94
C LEU A 16 -3.58 -8.65 12.17
N GLY A 17 -3.04 -8.10 11.08
CA GLY A 17 -2.26 -6.85 11.14
C GLY A 17 -3.09 -5.63 11.54
N THR A 18 -4.27 -5.44 10.94
CA THR A 18 -5.14 -4.30 11.30
C THR A 18 -5.66 -4.38 12.73
N THR A 19 -5.99 -5.59 13.21
CA THR A 19 -6.36 -5.81 14.63
C THR A 19 -5.21 -5.57 15.58
N ALA A 20 -4.00 -6.04 15.25
CA ALA A 20 -2.80 -5.72 16.03
C ALA A 20 -2.60 -4.20 16.15
N GLY A 21 -2.80 -3.45 15.06
CA GLY A 21 -2.79 -1.99 15.06
C GLY A 21 -3.82 -1.36 16.02
N LEU A 22 -5.06 -1.86 16.01
CA LEU A 22 -6.10 -1.41 16.95
C LEU A 22 -5.75 -1.74 18.42
N VAL A 23 -5.18 -2.91 18.68
CA VAL A 23 -4.73 -3.30 20.03
C VAL A 23 -3.60 -2.38 20.50
N ILE A 24 -2.65 -2.05 19.63
CA ILE A 24 -1.57 -1.08 19.93
C ILE A 24 -2.17 0.29 20.28
N LEU A 25 -3.17 0.76 19.52
CA LEU A 25 -3.84 2.03 19.81
C LEU A 25 -4.57 2.02 21.17
N ILE A 26 -5.24 0.91 21.52
CA ILE A 26 -5.87 0.74 22.82
C ILE A 26 -4.82 0.75 23.94
N ALA A 27 -3.68 0.08 23.74
CA ALA A 27 -2.58 0.07 24.70
C ALA A 27 -1.97 1.48 24.89
N LEU A 28 -1.71 2.20 23.79
CA LEU A 28 -1.21 3.58 23.81
C LEU A 28 -2.21 4.51 24.52
N TRP A 29 -3.51 4.35 24.26
CA TRP A 29 -4.55 5.09 24.97
C TRP A 29 -4.59 4.74 26.46
N GLY A 30 -4.43 3.47 26.83
CA GLY A 30 -4.35 3.01 28.22
C GLY A 30 -3.17 3.62 28.97
N ILE A 31 -1.99 3.65 28.34
CA ILE A 31 -0.80 4.33 28.88
C ILE A 31 -1.09 5.83 29.04
N LEU A 32 -1.67 6.48 28.03
CA LEU A 32 -2.05 7.89 28.10
C LEU A 32 -3.06 8.16 29.22
N PHE A 33 -4.00 7.25 29.46
CA PHE A 33 -4.99 7.36 30.53
C PHE A 33 -4.35 7.31 31.92
N LEU A 34 -3.31 6.47 32.10
CA LEU A 34 -2.54 6.40 33.34
C LEU A 34 -1.71 7.67 33.57
N VAL A 35 -1.09 8.22 32.52
CA VAL A 35 -0.23 9.41 32.62
C VAL A 35 -1.05 10.71 32.71
N ASN A 36 -2.07 10.87 31.86
CA ASN A 36 -2.89 12.08 31.77
C ASN A 36 -4.33 11.74 31.37
N ARG A 37 -5.19 11.55 32.38
CA ARG A 37 -6.63 11.25 32.20
C ARG A 37 -7.37 12.26 31.33
N ARG A 38 -7.02 13.55 31.40
CA ARG A 38 -7.69 14.60 30.60
C ARG A 38 -7.35 14.46 29.12
N ALA A 39 -6.08 14.23 28.80
CA ALA A 39 -5.64 14.01 27.43
C ALA A 39 -6.26 12.73 26.84
N ALA A 40 -6.29 11.63 27.60
CA ALA A 40 -6.91 10.38 27.17
C ALA A 40 -8.42 10.51 26.92
N ALA A 41 -9.14 11.26 27.76
CA ALA A 41 -10.55 11.56 27.54
C ALA A 41 -10.76 12.38 26.25
N GLY A 42 -9.90 13.37 26.00
CA GLY A 42 -9.91 14.17 24.77
C GLY A 42 -9.67 13.35 23.50
N VAL A 43 -8.71 12.43 23.53
CA VAL A 43 -8.46 11.51 22.40
C VAL A 43 -9.69 10.64 22.13
N LEU A 44 -10.30 10.08 23.17
CA LEU A 44 -11.48 9.23 23.03
C LEU A 44 -12.69 10.02 22.49
N SER A 45 -12.91 11.26 22.94
CA SER A 45 -13.98 12.11 22.39
C SER A 45 -13.71 12.45 20.93
N SER A 46 -12.47 12.78 20.56
CA SER A 46 -12.11 13.04 19.15
C SER A 46 -12.36 11.84 18.24
N ILE A 47 -12.08 10.61 18.73
CA ILE A 47 -12.36 9.39 17.97
C ILE A 47 -13.87 9.16 17.83
N ARG A 48 -14.63 9.30 18.92
CA ARG A 48 -16.09 9.03 18.94
C ARG A 48 -16.92 10.06 18.19
N GLU A 49 -16.54 11.32 18.23
CA GLU A 49 -17.29 12.43 17.61
C GLU A 49 -16.88 12.69 16.16
N GLY A 50 -15.69 12.21 15.76
CA GLY A 50 -15.11 12.43 14.43
C GLY A 50 -15.31 11.29 13.43
N ILE A 51 -14.64 11.42 12.29
CA ILE A 51 -14.60 10.43 11.20
C ILE A 51 -14.00 9.08 11.62
N LEU A 52 -13.15 9.08 12.66
CA LEU A 52 -12.45 7.88 13.09
C LEU A 52 -13.41 6.81 13.61
N LEU A 53 -14.62 7.15 14.07
CA LEU A 53 -15.60 6.17 14.53
C LEU A 53 -16.04 5.22 13.38
N PRO A 54 -16.58 5.70 12.24
CA PRO A 54 -16.81 4.87 11.06
C PRO A 54 -15.57 4.06 10.61
N VAL A 55 -14.38 4.66 10.63
CA VAL A 55 -13.13 3.96 10.30
C VAL A 55 -12.87 2.80 11.28
N THR A 56 -13.08 3.03 12.59
CA THR A 56 -12.97 2.01 13.63
C THR A 56 -13.93 0.86 13.35
N TYR A 57 -15.17 1.13 12.94
CA TYR A 57 -16.14 0.10 12.61
C TYR A 57 -15.70 -0.75 11.42
N THR A 58 -15.19 -0.15 10.35
CA THR A 58 -14.64 -0.88 9.20
C THR A 58 -13.47 -1.79 9.60
N LEU A 59 -12.55 -1.27 10.41
CA LEU A 59 -11.41 -2.05 10.92
C LEU A 59 -11.84 -3.14 11.92
N ALA A 60 -12.87 -2.88 12.74
CA ALA A 60 -13.42 -3.85 13.67
C ALA A 60 -14.10 -5.02 12.94
N ILE A 61 -14.78 -4.77 11.81
CA ILE A 61 -15.35 -5.82 10.96
C ILE A 61 -14.24 -6.75 10.44
N LEU A 62 -13.11 -6.19 10.00
CA LEU A 62 -11.93 -6.99 9.64
C LEU A 62 -11.42 -7.82 10.84
N GLY A 63 -11.44 -7.25 12.04
CA GLY A 63 -11.06 -7.99 13.24
C GLY A 63 -12.00 -9.13 13.62
N VAL A 64 -13.31 -8.94 13.43
CA VAL A 64 -14.29 -10.03 13.57
C VAL A 64 -14.04 -11.11 12.53
N LEU A 65 -13.76 -10.74 11.27
CA LEU A 65 -13.37 -11.69 10.23
C LEU A 65 -12.11 -12.46 10.62
N ALA A 66 -11.09 -11.77 11.16
CA ALA A 66 -9.87 -12.40 11.62
C ALA A 66 -10.17 -13.46 12.68
N LEU A 67 -10.93 -13.10 13.71
CA LEU A 67 -11.34 -14.01 14.80
C LEU A 67 -12.11 -15.22 14.27
N LEU A 68 -13.09 -15.02 13.39
CA LEU A 68 -13.89 -16.10 12.82
C LEU A 68 -13.07 -17.06 11.95
N ALA A 69 -12.04 -16.55 11.26
CA ALA A 69 -11.19 -17.37 10.42
C ALA A 69 -10.06 -18.08 11.19
N THR A 70 -9.66 -17.60 12.38
CA THR A 70 -8.57 -18.22 13.20
C THR A 70 -8.66 -19.74 13.39
N PRO A 71 -9.81 -20.39 13.61
CA PRO A 71 -9.86 -21.83 13.86
C PRO A 71 -9.41 -22.68 12.67
N THR A 72 -9.38 -22.09 11.47
CA THR A 72 -8.97 -22.76 10.23
C THR A 72 -7.51 -22.51 9.86
N MET A 73 -6.77 -21.74 10.67
CA MET A 73 -5.44 -21.21 10.35
C MET A 73 -4.36 -21.66 11.35
N ASN A 74 -3.11 -21.75 10.89
CA ASN A 74 -1.96 -22.10 11.71
C ASN A 74 -1.39 -20.87 12.41
N VAL A 75 -1.93 -20.52 13.58
CA VAL A 75 -1.48 -19.34 14.34
C VAL A 75 -0.07 -19.50 14.90
N SER A 76 0.35 -20.72 15.23
CA SER A 76 1.70 -21.01 15.76
C SER A 76 2.78 -20.62 14.76
N GLU A 77 2.60 -20.97 13.48
CA GLU A 77 3.51 -20.67 12.37
C GLU A 77 3.74 -19.16 12.20
N VAL A 78 2.65 -18.38 12.30
CA VAL A 78 2.72 -16.90 12.26
C VAL A 78 3.44 -16.35 13.48
N LEU A 79 3.17 -16.88 14.67
CA LEU A 79 3.78 -16.41 15.92
C LEU A 79 5.28 -16.72 15.99
N ASP A 80 5.68 -17.90 15.54
CA ASP A 80 7.08 -18.31 15.51
C ASP A 80 7.85 -17.53 14.45
N SER A 81 7.24 -17.30 13.27
CA SER A 81 7.79 -16.38 12.27
C SER A 81 7.98 -14.98 12.85
N LEU A 82 6.96 -14.40 13.51
CA LEU A 82 7.03 -13.07 14.13
C LEU A 82 8.18 -12.90 15.12
N LYS A 83 8.46 -13.92 15.95
CA LYS A 83 9.57 -13.91 16.91
C LYS A 83 10.93 -13.95 16.23
N ARG A 84 11.04 -14.68 15.11
CA ARG A 84 12.30 -14.88 14.39
C ARG A 84 12.65 -13.76 13.43
N MET A 85 11.71 -12.91 13.05
CA MET A 85 11.93 -11.80 12.11
C MET A 85 13.06 -10.81 12.49
N THR A 86 13.50 -10.72 13.75
CA THR A 86 14.66 -9.89 14.11
C THR A 86 16.00 -10.63 14.06
N ALA A 87 15.97 -11.96 14.00
CA ALA A 87 17.14 -12.83 13.95
C ALA A 87 17.53 -13.21 12.52
N VAL A 88 16.70 -12.84 11.55
CA VAL A 88 16.79 -13.25 10.16
C VAL A 88 17.14 -12.04 9.30
N GLY A 89 17.98 -12.22 8.28
CA GLY A 89 18.43 -11.14 7.41
C GLY A 89 19.58 -11.55 6.49
N GLN A 90 20.19 -10.55 5.86
CA GLN A 90 21.40 -10.73 5.07
C GLN A 90 22.62 -10.72 5.98
N VAL A 91 23.37 -11.81 5.97
CA VAL A 91 24.65 -11.93 6.67
C VAL A 91 25.74 -12.05 5.61
N GLU A 92 26.62 -11.04 5.57
CA GLU A 92 27.81 -11.04 4.75
C GLU A 92 29.02 -11.31 5.64
N VAL A 93 29.74 -12.39 5.36
CA VAL A 93 30.94 -12.79 6.09
C VAL A 93 32.08 -12.88 5.08
N THR A 94 33.09 -12.04 5.26
CA THR A 94 34.34 -12.12 4.52
C THR A 94 35.38 -12.79 5.40
N ALA A 95 36.00 -13.86 4.91
CA ALA A 95 37.04 -14.59 5.61
C ALA A 95 38.22 -14.89 4.66
N THR A 96 39.44 -14.69 5.15
CA THR A 96 40.65 -15.09 4.43
C THR A 96 41.00 -16.52 4.82
N ILE A 97 40.89 -17.46 3.88
CA ILE A 97 41.21 -18.87 4.10
C ILE A 97 42.68 -19.09 3.74
N PRO A 98 43.55 -19.50 4.68
CA PRO A 98 44.96 -19.74 4.41
C PRO A 98 45.17 -20.89 3.42
N ALA A 99 46.27 -20.84 2.66
CA ALA A 99 46.69 -21.92 1.78
C ALA A 99 46.85 -23.25 2.53
N ASN A 100 46.59 -24.37 1.86
CA ASN A 100 46.76 -25.72 2.41
C ASN A 100 46.02 -25.98 3.74
N THR A 101 44.82 -25.42 3.90
CA THR A 101 43.99 -25.60 5.10
C THR A 101 42.89 -26.62 4.84
N PRO A 102 42.92 -27.81 5.49
CA PRO A 102 41.96 -28.86 5.21
C PRO A 102 40.55 -28.59 5.74
N ASP A 103 40.42 -27.93 6.90
CA ASP A 103 39.12 -27.59 7.51
C ASP A 103 39.23 -26.23 8.21
N PHE A 104 38.86 -25.15 7.53
CA PHE A 104 38.72 -23.81 8.14
C PHE A 104 37.27 -23.62 8.61
N PRO A 105 37.01 -23.52 9.94
CA PRO A 105 35.66 -23.35 10.45
C PRO A 105 35.21 -21.90 10.33
N LEU A 106 34.00 -21.70 9.81
CA LEU A 106 33.30 -20.43 9.79
C LEU A 106 31.96 -20.61 10.51
N GLU A 107 31.79 -19.94 11.64
CA GLU A 107 30.57 -19.99 12.45
C GLU A 107 29.46 -19.19 11.75
N ILE A 108 28.59 -19.90 11.03
CA ILE A 108 27.42 -19.34 10.37
C ILE A 108 26.25 -20.24 10.72
N SER A 109 25.35 -19.71 11.55
CA SER A 109 24.13 -20.39 11.94
C SER A 109 22.98 -19.99 11.03
N PHE A 110 22.40 -20.96 10.32
CA PHE A 110 21.18 -20.76 9.54
C PHE A 110 20.30 -22.00 9.51
N ARG A 111 18.98 -21.78 9.42
CA ARG A 111 18.02 -22.85 9.17
C ARG A 111 17.75 -22.96 7.69
N PRO A 112 17.77 -24.18 7.11
CA PRO A 112 17.45 -24.37 5.71
C PRO A 112 16.11 -23.74 5.34
N GLU A 113 15.05 -23.95 6.13
CA GLU A 113 13.69 -23.48 5.87
C GLU A 113 13.56 -21.95 5.72
N GLU A 114 14.56 -21.21 6.21
CA GLU A 114 14.62 -19.75 6.14
C GLU A 114 15.56 -19.24 5.04
N LEU A 115 16.25 -20.12 4.34
CA LEU A 115 17.25 -19.76 3.34
C LEU A 115 16.55 -19.30 2.04
N GLN A 116 16.65 -18.02 1.71
CA GLN A 116 16.13 -17.46 0.45
C GLN A 116 17.17 -17.52 -0.68
N SER A 117 18.43 -17.27 -0.36
CA SER A 117 19.54 -17.46 -1.27
C SER A 117 20.85 -17.54 -0.50
N TYR A 118 21.85 -18.14 -1.13
CA TYR A 118 23.22 -18.05 -0.66
C TYR A 118 24.16 -17.87 -1.83
N SER A 119 25.20 -17.08 -1.63
CA SER A 119 26.26 -16.92 -2.60
C SER A 119 27.63 -17.05 -1.98
N PHE A 120 28.52 -17.71 -2.73
CA PHE A 120 29.93 -17.81 -2.41
C PHE A 120 30.76 -17.21 -3.54
N VAL A 121 31.70 -16.35 -3.18
CA VAL A 121 32.72 -15.80 -4.09
C VAL A 121 34.07 -16.05 -3.47
N SER A 122 34.94 -16.74 -4.21
CA SER A 122 36.29 -17.07 -3.80
C SER A 122 37.25 -16.85 -4.96
N GLU A 123 38.48 -16.43 -4.69
CA GLU A 123 39.52 -16.30 -5.71
C GLU A 123 40.06 -17.66 -6.19
N GLN A 124 40.07 -18.64 -5.29
CA GLN A 124 40.53 -20.02 -5.53
C GLN A 124 39.38 -21.02 -5.43
N ASP A 125 39.61 -22.23 -5.92
CA ASP A 125 38.67 -23.35 -5.76
C ASP A 125 38.56 -23.73 -4.28
N LEU A 126 37.34 -23.85 -3.76
CA LEU A 126 37.07 -24.23 -2.37
C LEU A 126 36.00 -25.31 -2.29
N ALA A 127 36.16 -26.25 -1.38
CA ALA A 127 35.09 -27.17 -0.98
C ALA A 127 34.43 -26.70 0.32
N VAL A 128 33.10 -26.75 0.37
CA VAL A 128 32.28 -26.37 1.52
C VAL A 128 31.60 -27.61 2.08
N ASN A 129 31.69 -27.81 3.40
CA ASN A 129 31.12 -28.95 4.10
C ASN A 129 30.43 -28.53 5.41
N THR A 130 29.41 -29.29 5.82
CA THR A 130 28.73 -29.11 7.11
C THR A 130 29.39 -29.91 8.25
N GLU A 131 30.17 -30.93 7.89
CA GLU A 131 30.90 -31.78 8.83
C GLU A 131 32.41 -31.70 8.58
N LYS A 132 33.19 -31.83 9.65
CA LYS A 132 34.65 -31.80 9.59
C LYS A 132 35.23 -33.01 8.86
N GLY A 133 36.26 -32.82 8.04
CA GLY A 133 37.07 -33.90 7.48
C GLY A 133 36.52 -34.55 6.21
N LYS A 134 35.52 -33.94 5.54
CA LYS A 134 34.99 -34.42 4.25
C LYS A 134 35.78 -33.94 3.03
N GLY A 135 36.50 -32.81 3.13
CA GLY A 135 37.35 -32.28 2.06
C GLY A 135 36.65 -32.22 0.70
N TYR A 136 37.36 -32.62 -0.37
CA TYR A 136 36.83 -32.74 -1.74
C TYR A 136 36.25 -34.13 -2.06
N ILE A 137 36.12 -35.03 -1.09
CA ILE A 137 35.70 -36.42 -1.34
C ILE A 137 34.19 -36.47 -1.66
N GLU A 138 33.37 -35.71 -0.93
CA GLU A 138 31.94 -35.46 -1.20
C GLU A 138 31.55 -34.04 -0.73
N PRO A 139 31.96 -32.98 -1.46
CA PRO A 139 31.69 -31.61 -1.04
C PRO A 139 30.20 -31.28 -1.14
N VAL A 140 29.63 -30.66 -0.10
CA VAL A 140 28.24 -30.18 -0.10
C VAL A 140 28.07 -29.08 -1.17
N VAL A 141 29.08 -28.21 -1.29
CA VAL A 141 29.20 -27.23 -2.37
C VAL A 141 30.65 -27.17 -2.83
N GLN A 142 30.88 -27.16 -4.14
CA GLN A 142 32.18 -26.90 -4.74
C GLN A 142 32.13 -25.52 -5.40
N ILE A 143 33.01 -24.63 -4.95
CA ILE A 143 33.15 -23.27 -5.46
C ILE A 143 34.32 -23.27 -6.42
N GLU A 144 34.10 -22.82 -7.66
CA GLU A 144 35.17 -22.57 -8.62
C GLU A 144 35.76 -21.17 -8.42
N GLY A 145 37.08 -21.05 -8.47
CA GLY A 145 37.80 -19.79 -8.29
C GLY A 145 37.38 -18.74 -9.32
N ASN A 146 37.21 -17.50 -8.85
CA ASN A 146 36.73 -16.35 -9.62
C ASN A 146 35.35 -16.54 -10.26
N GLN A 147 34.56 -17.54 -9.85
CA GLN A 147 33.17 -17.70 -10.25
C GLN A 147 32.22 -17.50 -9.07
N LEU A 148 31.12 -16.83 -9.36
CA LEU A 148 30.06 -16.56 -8.39
C LEU A 148 29.15 -17.78 -8.31
N TYR A 149 29.25 -18.54 -7.22
CA TYR A 149 28.31 -19.60 -6.91
C TYR A 149 27.08 -18.97 -6.26
N ILE A 150 25.91 -19.01 -6.90
CA ILE A 150 24.64 -18.53 -6.32
C ILE A 150 23.60 -19.62 -6.40
N TRP A 151 22.99 -19.93 -5.26
CA TRP A 151 21.75 -20.68 -5.21
C TRP A 151 20.58 -19.78 -4.82
N SER A 152 19.46 -19.94 -5.53
CA SER A 152 18.16 -19.37 -5.20
C SER A 152 17.03 -20.32 -5.65
N PRO A 153 15.81 -20.21 -5.08
CA PRO A 153 14.65 -20.96 -5.54
C PRO A 153 14.41 -20.75 -7.04
N GLY A 154 14.50 -21.83 -7.83
CA GLY A 154 14.38 -21.81 -9.29
C GLY A 154 15.70 -21.69 -10.07
N SER A 155 16.85 -21.63 -9.38
CA SER A 155 18.17 -21.79 -10.02
C SER A 155 18.36 -23.22 -10.54
N SER A 156 19.30 -23.40 -11.48
CA SER A 156 19.67 -24.72 -12.01
C SER A 156 20.45 -25.58 -11.01
N LEU A 157 20.88 -24.99 -9.90
CA LEU A 157 21.65 -25.66 -8.85
C LEU A 157 20.68 -26.29 -7.83
N PRO A 158 20.94 -27.53 -7.39
CA PRO A 158 20.16 -28.15 -6.33
C PRO A 158 20.38 -27.42 -5.01
N ARG A 159 19.41 -27.53 -4.10
CA ARG A 159 19.56 -27.02 -2.74
C ARG A 159 20.52 -27.93 -1.97
N SER A 160 21.67 -27.41 -1.57
CA SER A 160 22.71 -28.23 -0.93
C SER A 160 22.56 -28.42 0.59
N PHE A 161 21.78 -27.58 1.27
CA PHE A 161 21.62 -27.62 2.73
C PHE A 161 20.20 -28.07 3.11
N GLU A 162 20.10 -29.24 3.76
CA GLU A 162 18.83 -29.85 4.21
C GLU A 162 18.64 -29.85 5.73
N GLU A 163 19.72 -29.74 6.51
CA GLU A 163 19.71 -29.72 7.98
C GLU A 163 20.17 -28.38 8.56
N GLU A 164 19.85 -28.11 9.83
CA GLU A 164 20.31 -26.90 10.54
C GLU A 164 21.84 -26.90 10.62
N VAL A 165 22.46 -25.82 10.12
CA VAL A 165 23.91 -25.67 10.07
C VAL A 165 24.33 -24.60 11.06
N GLU A 166 25.28 -24.91 11.93
CA GLU A 166 25.90 -23.95 12.87
C GLU A 166 27.30 -23.51 12.45
N THR A 167 28.02 -24.37 11.73
CA THR A 167 29.40 -24.12 11.29
C THR A 167 29.62 -24.72 9.91
N LEU A 168 30.19 -23.94 9.01
CA LEU A 168 30.65 -24.41 7.72
C LEU A 168 32.16 -24.61 7.75
N TYR A 169 32.62 -25.71 7.18
CA TYR A 169 34.02 -26.03 7.03
C TYR A 169 34.43 -25.79 5.58
N PHE A 170 35.44 -24.94 5.39
CA PHE A 170 36.01 -24.64 4.09
C PHE A 170 37.36 -25.33 3.94
N THR A 171 37.52 -26.05 2.85
CA THR A 171 38.77 -26.74 2.50
C THR A 171 39.44 -25.98 1.36
N ASN A 172 40.68 -25.55 1.58
CA ASN A 172 41.55 -24.95 0.57
C ASN A 172 42.80 -25.82 0.37
N GLU A 173 42.84 -26.58 -0.72
CA GLU A 173 44.00 -27.39 -1.11
C GLU A 173 44.97 -26.63 -2.05
N THR A 174 44.71 -25.36 -2.33
CA THR A 174 45.60 -24.54 -3.17
C THR A 174 46.77 -23.94 -2.37
N ASP A 175 47.84 -23.61 -3.10
CA ASP A 175 49.06 -23.02 -2.55
C ASP A 175 48.95 -21.52 -2.24
N LEU A 176 47.80 -20.89 -2.55
CA LEU A 176 47.54 -19.47 -2.33
C LEU A 176 46.44 -19.27 -1.29
N PRO A 177 46.52 -18.24 -0.44
CA PRO A 177 45.39 -17.84 0.39
C PRO A 177 44.25 -17.35 -0.52
N SER A 178 43.00 -17.61 -0.13
CA SER A 178 41.81 -17.16 -0.85
C SER A 178 40.97 -16.23 0.02
N GLU A 179 40.56 -15.08 -0.52
CA GLU A 179 39.50 -14.27 0.08
C GLU A 179 38.15 -14.86 -0.31
N LEU A 180 37.41 -15.33 0.70
CA LEU A 180 36.06 -15.84 0.56
C LEU A 180 35.07 -14.79 1.07
N THR A 181 34.13 -14.41 0.21
CA THR A 181 32.95 -13.63 0.60
C THR A 181 31.73 -14.54 0.52
N VAL A 182 31.08 -14.72 1.66
CA VAL A 182 29.86 -15.50 1.79
C VAL A 182 28.71 -14.56 2.10
N ILE A 183 27.65 -14.63 1.29
CA ILE A 183 26.42 -13.87 1.52
C ILE A 183 25.29 -14.86 1.69
N PHE A 184 24.75 -14.94 2.90
CA PHE A 184 23.53 -15.68 3.19
C PHE A 184 22.37 -14.69 3.29
N THR A 185 21.34 -14.91 2.47
CA THR A 185 20.08 -14.18 2.59
C THR A 185 19.06 -15.14 3.18
N SER A 186 18.67 -14.90 4.42
CA SER A 186 17.61 -15.64 5.10
C SER A 186 16.37 -14.76 5.26
N ASP A 187 15.19 -15.37 5.22
CA ASP A 187 13.90 -14.77 5.57
C ASP A 187 13.08 -15.76 6.41
N VAL A 188 12.12 -15.27 7.18
CA VAL A 188 11.29 -16.13 8.04
C VAL A 188 10.52 -17.15 7.21
N ALA A 189 10.18 -18.29 7.82
CA ALA A 189 9.45 -19.38 7.16
C ALA A 189 8.16 -18.93 6.44
N MET A 190 7.52 -17.86 6.94
CA MET A 190 6.39 -17.19 6.28
C MET A 190 6.72 -15.70 6.00
N PRO A 191 7.32 -15.36 4.85
CA PRO A 191 7.70 -13.98 4.49
C PRO A 191 6.53 -13.00 4.52
N GLU A 192 5.30 -13.48 4.29
CA GLU A 192 4.07 -12.70 4.25
C GLU A 192 3.76 -11.96 5.57
N VAL A 193 4.34 -12.43 6.68
CA VAL A 193 4.23 -11.81 8.01
C VAL A 193 4.77 -10.37 8.02
N HIS A 194 5.69 -9.99 7.11
CA HIS A 194 6.14 -8.61 6.97
C HIS A 194 4.99 -7.63 6.76
N TYR A 195 3.96 -8.02 6.00
CA TYR A 195 2.80 -7.17 5.73
C TYR A 195 1.89 -6.98 6.95
N LEU A 196 1.95 -7.88 7.94
CA LEU A 196 1.23 -7.74 9.21
C LEU A 196 1.71 -6.49 9.96
N ARG A 197 3.03 -6.27 10.01
CA ARG A 197 3.63 -5.09 10.63
C ARG A 197 3.26 -3.82 9.88
N VAL A 198 3.36 -3.85 8.54
CA VAL A 198 3.01 -2.71 7.69
C VAL A 198 1.54 -2.33 7.87
N ALA A 199 0.62 -3.31 7.91
CA ALA A 199 -0.80 -3.08 8.16
C ALA A 199 -1.05 -2.49 9.56
N ALA A 200 -0.39 -3.03 10.60
CA ALA A 200 -0.51 -2.53 11.97
C ALA A 200 0.00 -1.07 12.08
N LEU A 201 1.19 -0.79 11.53
CA LEU A 201 1.77 0.55 11.51
C LEU A 201 0.94 1.53 10.67
N SER A 202 0.33 1.09 9.58
CA SER A 202 -0.57 1.92 8.76
C SER A 202 -1.81 2.34 9.54
N VAL A 203 -2.42 1.43 10.30
CA VAL A 203 -3.56 1.76 11.19
C VAL A 203 -3.14 2.73 12.27
N VAL A 204 -2.01 2.48 12.96
CA VAL A 204 -1.49 3.40 13.98
C VAL A 204 -1.19 4.77 13.37
N GLY A 205 -0.52 4.81 12.22
CA GLY A 205 -0.17 6.02 11.49
C GLY A 205 -1.40 6.84 11.06
N LEU A 206 -2.49 6.18 10.64
CA LEU A 206 -3.75 6.85 10.31
C LEU A 206 -4.33 7.60 11.51
N TYR A 207 -4.39 6.96 12.69
CA TYR A 207 -4.92 7.59 13.90
C TYR A 207 -4.00 8.69 14.41
N LEU A 208 -2.69 8.46 14.42
CA LEU A 208 -1.70 9.46 14.80
C LEU A 208 -1.74 10.67 13.85
N GLY A 209 -1.92 10.45 12.54
CA GLY A 209 -2.09 11.51 11.55
C GLY A 209 -3.33 12.37 11.81
N TYR A 210 -4.48 11.75 12.11
CA TYR A 210 -5.67 12.49 12.52
C TYR A 210 -5.45 13.32 13.79
N LEU A 211 -4.84 12.72 14.82
CA LEU A 211 -4.54 13.40 16.08
C LEU A 211 -3.51 14.52 15.91
N LEU A 212 -2.53 14.34 15.02
CA LEU A 212 -1.55 15.36 14.67
C LEU A 212 -2.21 16.57 14.00
N ILE A 213 -3.15 16.34 13.09
CA ILE A 213 -3.93 17.43 12.47
C ILE A 213 -4.74 18.19 13.53
N ASN A 214 -5.38 17.48 14.48
CA ASN A 214 -6.10 18.10 15.59
C ASN A 214 -5.17 18.95 16.48
N LEU A 215 -3.92 18.51 16.67
CA LEU A 215 -2.92 19.21 17.48
C LEU A 215 -2.37 20.46 16.77
N VAL A 216 -1.99 20.33 15.49
CA VAL A 216 -1.33 21.40 14.72
C VAL A 216 -2.31 22.47 14.26
N ALA A 217 -3.54 22.08 13.88
CA ALA A 217 -4.52 22.99 13.29
C ALA A 217 -5.94 22.80 13.89
N PRO A 218 -6.13 23.05 15.20
CA PRO A 218 -7.36 22.70 15.91
C PRO A 218 -8.63 23.33 15.32
N LYS A 219 -8.56 24.61 14.92
CA LYS A 219 -9.71 25.32 14.33
C LYS A 219 -10.13 24.74 12.98
N ALA A 220 -9.15 24.38 12.12
CA ALA A 220 -9.42 23.76 10.84
C ALA A 220 -9.92 22.33 11.02
N ALA A 221 -9.39 21.60 11.99
CA ALA A 221 -9.78 20.23 12.29
C ALA A 221 -11.24 20.12 12.80
N ILE A 222 -11.73 21.08 13.58
CA ILE A 222 -13.14 21.15 13.98
C ILE A 222 -14.06 21.31 12.76
N ILE A 223 -13.69 22.18 11.81
CA ILE A 223 -14.43 22.38 10.55
C ILE A 223 -14.36 21.12 9.69
N ALA A 224 -13.20 20.48 9.63
CA ALA A 224 -13.01 19.23 8.91
C ALA A 224 -13.91 18.13 9.48
N ALA A 225 -13.94 17.93 10.80
CA ALA A 225 -14.79 16.92 11.44
C ALA A 225 -16.28 17.16 11.17
N ALA A 226 -16.74 18.41 11.23
CA ALA A 226 -18.12 18.76 10.90
C ALA A 226 -18.45 18.47 9.43
N THR A 227 -17.58 18.91 8.51
CA THR A 227 -17.74 18.69 7.06
C THR A 227 -17.70 17.21 6.70
N SER A 228 -16.82 16.43 7.31
CA SER A 228 -16.75 14.97 7.11
C SER A 228 -18.02 14.28 7.56
N LYS A 229 -18.56 14.67 8.72
CA LYS A 229 -19.80 14.10 9.26
C LYS A 229 -20.99 14.42 8.36
N GLU A 230 -21.06 15.64 7.87
CA GLU A 230 -22.06 16.05 6.88
C GLU A 230 -21.93 15.23 5.60
N ALA A 231 -20.71 15.13 5.04
CA ALA A 231 -20.43 14.42 3.79
C ALA A 231 -20.80 12.92 3.84
N ILE A 232 -20.50 12.22 4.93
CA ILE A 232 -20.90 10.80 5.11
C ILE A 232 -22.42 10.66 5.21
N SER A 233 -23.08 11.65 5.81
CA SER A 233 -24.53 11.64 6.01
C SER A 233 -25.29 11.93 4.70
N GLN A 234 -24.62 12.44 3.67
CA GLN A 234 -25.23 12.66 2.37
C GLN A 234 -25.61 11.32 1.71
N PRO A 235 -26.80 11.20 1.10
CA PRO A 235 -27.22 9.97 0.41
C PRO A 235 -26.26 9.51 -0.67
N LEU A 236 -25.55 10.45 -1.31
CA LEU A 236 -24.58 10.15 -2.36
C LEU A 236 -23.43 9.26 -1.85
N PHE A 237 -22.92 9.48 -0.63
CA PHE A 237 -21.85 8.64 -0.06
C PHE A 237 -22.29 7.18 0.03
N MET A 238 -23.49 6.95 0.59
CA MET A 238 -24.07 5.61 0.71
C MET A 238 -24.37 5.00 -0.66
N LEU A 239 -24.93 5.78 -1.58
CA LEU A 239 -25.26 5.34 -2.94
C LEU A 239 -24.01 4.86 -3.69
N LEU A 240 -22.94 5.68 -3.71
CA LEU A 240 -21.69 5.32 -4.41
C LEU A 240 -20.98 4.16 -3.73
N THR A 241 -21.03 4.05 -2.40
CA THR A 241 -20.48 2.91 -1.67
C THR A 241 -21.23 1.62 -2.02
N VAL A 242 -22.57 1.62 -2.03
CA VAL A 242 -23.37 0.45 -2.39
C VAL A 242 -23.16 0.05 -3.85
N ILE A 243 -23.15 1.02 -4.77
CA ILE A 243 -22.85 0.77 -6.19
C ILE A 243 -21.45 0.19 -6.35
N GLY A 244 -20.45 0.71 -5.63
CA GLY A 244 -19.09 0.20 -5.65
C GLY A 244 -19.02 -1.24 -5.16
N ILE A 245 -19.65 -1.56 -4.03
CA ILE A 245 -19.70 -2.94 -3.51
C ILE A 245 -20.37 -3.87 -4.53
N ALA A 246 -21.52 -3.47 -5.09
CA ALA A 246 -22.24 -4.27 -6.07
C ALA A 246 -21.39 -4.50 -7.34
N ALA A 247 -20.71 -3.48 -7.85
CA ALA A 247 -19.86 -3.58 -9.02
C ALA A 247 -18.66 -4.52 -8.77
N LEU A 248 -17.98 -4.38 -7.63
CA LEU A 248 -16.84 -5.23 -7.26
C LEU A 248 -17.22 -6.71 -7.10
N LEU A 249 -18.41 -6.99 -6.53
CA LEU A 249 -18.94 -8.35 -6.44
C LEU A 249 -19.34 -8.89 -7.81
N LEU A 250 -19.93 -8.05 -8.66
CA LEU A 250 -20.32 -8.43 -10.03
C LEU A 250 -19.09 -8.81 -10.87
N TYR A 251 -18.00 -8.04 -10.78
CA TYR A 251 -16.75 -8.28 -11.54
C TYR A 251 -16.15 -9.67 -11.30
N VAL A 252 -16.40 -10.29 -10.16
CA VAL A 252 -15.96 -11.67 -9.90
C VAL A 252 -16.55 -12.67 -10.91
N TYR A 253 -17.81 -12.46 -11.31
CA TYR A 253 -18.57 -13.37 -12.16
C TYR A 253 -18.60 -12.95 -13.63
N VAL A 254 -18.12 -11.76 -13.97
CA VAL A 254 -18.08 -11.28 -15.35
C VAL A 254 -16.93 -11.99 -16.09
N PRO A 255 -17.21 -12.72 -17.18
CA PRO A 255 -16.15 -13.24 -18.04
C PRO A 255 -15.53 -12.08 -18.83
N TYR A 256 -14.24 -11.85 -18.64
CA TYR A 256 -13.53 -10.81 -19.38
C TYR A 256 -13.15 -11.26 -20.80
N ASN A 257 -13.39 -12.54 -21.12
CA ASN A 257 -13.00 -13.18 -22.39
C ASN A 257 -11.51 -12.93 -22.71
N THR A 258 -10.68 -12.85 -21.67
CA THR A 258 -9.24 -12.80 -21.82
C THR A 258 -8.68 -14.21 -21.70
N PHE A 259 -7.67 -14.55 -22.48
CA PHE A 259 -7.07 -15.89 -22.51
C PHE A 259 -6.24 -16.18 -21.24
N GLY A 260 -6.88 -16.17 -20.06
CA GLY A 260 -6.26 -16.44 -18.76
C GLY A 260 -5.76 -15.21 -18.00
N GLU A 261 -6.12 -13.99 -18.41
CA GLU A 261 -5.74 -12.74 -17.72
C GLU A 261 -6.90 -12.12 -16.90
N ASP A 262 -7.93 -12.91 -16.59
CA ASP A 262 -9.17 -12.40 -15.96
C ASP A 262 -8.92 -11.79 -14.57
N VAL A 263 -7.97 -12.32 -13.80
CA VAL A 263 -7.58 -11.74 -12.50
C VAL A 263 -7.00 -10.33 -12.69
N LYS A 264 -6.18 -10.12 -13.72
CA LYS A 264 -5.59 -8.82 -14.04
C LYS A 264 -6.67 -7.83 -14.48
N MET A 265 -7.61 -8.25 -15.33
CA MET A 265 -8.72 -7.39 -15.74
C MET A 265 -9.63 -7.00 -14.58
N LEU A 266 -9.89 -7.91 -13.65
CA LEU A 266 -10.62 -7.60 -12.41
C LEU A 266 -9.85 -6.57 -11.57
N LYS A 267 -8.52 -6.71 -11.45
CA LYS A 267 -7.69 -5.75 -10.71
C LYS A 267 -7.79 -4.35 -11.31
N THR A 268 -7.57 -4.22 -12.62
CA THR A 268 -7.64 -2.95 -13.32
C THR A 268 -9.03 -2.32 -13.20
N SER A 269 -10.08 -3.09 -13.48
CA SER A 269 -11.47 -2.61 -13.42
C SER A 269 -11.86 -2.18 -12.02
N GLY A 270 -11.55 -2.99 -11.00
CA GLY A 270 -11.91 -2.70 -9.61
C GLY A 270 -11.22 -1.45 -9.06
N MET A 271 -9.93 -1.26 -9.35
CA MET A 271 -9.22 -0.02 -8.97
C MET A 271 -9.81 1.20 -9.66
N ALA A 272 -10.07 1.12 -10.97
CA ALA A 272 -10.67 2.20 -11.74
C ALA A 272 -12.05 2.57 -11.18
N THR A 273 -12.89 1.59 -10.83
CA THR A 273 -14.21 1.81 -10.22
C THR A 273 -14.10 2.54 -8.89
N ILE A 274 -13.25 2.08 -7.96
CA ILE A 274 -13.07 2.74 -6.65
C ILE A 274 -12.60 4.18 -6.84
N LYS A 275 -11.62 4.39 -7.72
CA LYS A 275 -11.04 5.70 -8.04
C LYS A 275 -12.09 6.66 -8.60
N VAL A 276 -12.81 6.25 -9.63
CA VAL A 276 -13.82 7.08 -10.31
C VAL A 276 -14.97 7.42 -9.35
N LEU A 277 -15.48 6.45 -8.59
CA LEU A 277 -16.52 6.71 -7.60
C LEU A 277 -16.03 7.71 -6.54
N ALA A 278 -14.79 7.59 -6.07
CA ALA A 278 -14.22 8.47 -5.07
C ALA A 278 -14.05 9.90 -5.60
N ILE A 279 -13.63 10.05 -6.86
CA ILE A 279 -13.52 11.35 -7.52
C ILE A 279 -14.91 11.97 -7.70
N ILE A 280 -15.91 11.22 -8.20
CA ILE A 280 -17.29 11.74 -8.32
C ILE A 280 -17.79 12.24 -6.96
N PHE A 281 -17.59 11.45 -5.90
CA PHE A 281 -17.94 11.85 -4.55
C PHE A 281 -17.19 13.11 -4.08
N ALA A 282 -15.89 13.19 -4.35
CA ALA A 282 -15.04 14.33 -4.00
C ALA A 282 -15.52 15.63 -4.67
N LEU A 283 -15.76 15.59 -5.98
CA LEU A 283 -16.20 16.74 -6.77
C LEU A 283 -17.57 17.23 -6.34
N TRP A 284 -18.49 16.30 -6.06
CA TRP A 284 -19.82 16.63 -5.56
C TRP A 284 -19.75 17.26 -4.16
N THR A 285 -19.04 16.62 -3.23
CA THR A 285 -18.94 17.08 -1.85
C THR A 285 -18.24 18.43 -1.76
N ALA A 286 -17.19 18.65 -2.57
CA ALA A 286 -16.54 19.96 -2.68
C ALA A 286 -17.52 21.04 -3.16
N SER A 287 -18.32 20.74 -4.18
CA SER A 287 -19.31 21.69 -4.71
C SER A 287 -20.37 22.05 -3.67
N VAL A 288 -20.99 21.07 -3.01
CA VAL A 288 -22.05 21.34 -2.03
C VAL A 288 -21.48 22.00 -0.76
N SER A 289 -20.38 21.48 -0.23
CA SER A 289 -19.83 21.99 1.04
C SER A 289 -19.10 23.32 0.93
N VAL A 290 -18.69 23.73 -0.27
CA VAL A 290 -17.95 24.99 -0.51
C VAL A 290 -18.77 25.95 -1.37
N ALA A 291 -19.19 25.55 -2.58
CA ALA A 291 -19.88 26.48 -3.48
C ALA A 291 -21.24 26.90 -2.93
N ASP A 292 -22.08 25.95 -2.49
CA ASP A 292 -23.42 26.27 -1.98
C ASP A 292 -23.37 27.03 -0.66
N GLU A 293 -22.37 26.77 0.20
CA GLU A 293 -22.20 27.52 1.46
C GLU A 293 -21.72 28.95 1.23
N ILE A 294 -20.87 29.17 0.23
CA ILE A 294 -20.39 30.50 -0.13
C ILE A 294 -21.50 31.29 -0.83
N GLU A 295 -22.21 30.69 -1.79
CA GLU A 295 -23.29 31.34 -2.53
C GLU A 295 -24.54 31.56 -1.67
N GLY A 296 -24.90 30.58 -0.84
CA GLY A 296 -26.00 30.64 0.12
C GLY A 296 -25.73 31.53 1.33
N ARG A 297 -24.57 32.21 1.40
CA ARG A 297 -24.13 33.10 2.48
C ARG A 297 -24.05 32.45 3.87
N THR A 298 -24.18 31.13 3.97
CA THR A 298 -24.06 30.40 5.24
C THR A 298 -22.61 30.41 5.74
N ALA A 299 -21.63 30.53 4.83
CA ALA A 299 -20.22 30.72 5.18
C ALA A 299 -19.98 31.94 6.09
N LEU A 300 -20.75 33.02 5.95
CA LEU A 300 -20.65 34.21 6.81
C LEU A 300 -20.94 33.88 8.28
N THR A 301 -21.88 32.97 8.55
CA THR A 301 -22.24 32.61 9.93
C THR A 301 -21.09 31.91 10.66
N VAL A 302 -20.28 31.14 9.91
CA VAL A 302 -19.09 30.47 10.43
C VAL A 302 -17.95 31.48 10.61
N LEU A 303 -17.80 32.42 9.68
CA LEU A 303 -16.80 33.49 9.74
C LEU A 303 -17.10 34.57 10.80
N SER A 304 -18.34 34.63 11.32
CA SER A 304 -18.68 35.44 12.50
C SER A 304 -18.07 34.91 13.80
N LYS A 305 -17.59 33.66 13.81
CA LYS A 305 -16.74 33.11 14.88
C LYS A 305 -15.27 33.45 14.57
N PRO A 306 -14.34 33.41 15.55
CA PRO A 306 -12.93 33.76 15.33
C PRO A 306 -12.16 32.69 14.52
N VAL A 307 -12.57 32.49 13.26
CA VAL A 307 -12.05 31.54 12.27
C VAL A 307 -11.60 32.34 11.05
N SER A 308 -10.33 32.17 10.67
CA SER A 308 -9.80 32.82 9.47
C SER A 308 -10.30 32.14 8.20
N ARG A 309 -10.37 32.90 7.10
CA ARG A 309 -10.67 32.38 5.75
C ARG A 309 -9.78 31.18 5.37
N ARG A 310 -8.50 31.20 5.77
CA ARG A 310 -7.54 30.11 5.54
C ARG A 310 -7.91 28.82 6.28
N GLN A 311 -8.30 28.96 7.56
CA GLN A 311 -8.74 27.83 8.37
C GLN A 311 -10.05 27.23 7.86
N PHE A 312 -10.94 28.07 7.30
CA PHE A 312 -12.18 27.62 6.69
C PHE A 312 -11.91 26.71 5.47
N ILE A 313 -11.14 27.18 4.48
CA ILE A 313 -10.89 26.40 3.26
C ILE A 313 -10.05 25.15 3.54
N LEU A 314 -8.97 25.26 4.34
CA LEU A 314 -8.16 24.09 4.71
C LEU A 314 -8.99 23.05 5.49
N GLY A 315 -9.86 23.51 6.40
CA GLY A 315 -10.78 22.64 7.13
C GLY A 315 -11.75 21.92 6.20
N LYS A 316 -12.35 22.63 5.23
CA LYS A 316 -13.24 22.05 4.22
C LYS A 316 -12.54 20.99 3.38
N PHE A 317 -11.34 21.29 2.86
CA PHE A 317 -10.55 20.33 2.09
C PHE A 317 -10.24 19.07 2.90
N LEU A 318 -9.67 19.19 4.09
CA LEU A 318 -9.39 18.04 4.97
C LEU A 318 -10.67 17.28 5.33
N GLY A 319 -11.78 18.00 5.52
CA GLY A 319 -13.09 17.44 5.78
C GLY A 319 -13.65 16.58 4.65
N ILE A 320 -13.28 16.86 3.40
CA ILE A 320 -13.64 16.07 2.21
C ILE A 320 -12.71 14.86 2.03
N VAL A 321 -11.41 15.02 2.33
CA VAL A 321 -10.41 13.93 2.22
C VAL A 321 -10.74 12.75 3.14
N TRP A 322 -11.24 13.00 4.34
CA TRP A 322 -11.54 11.99 5.35
C TRP A 322 -12.65 10.99 4.92
N PRO A 323 -13.83 11.42 4.43
CA PRO A 323 -14.82 10.53 3.85
C PRO A 323 -14.33 9.80 2.59
N ILE A 324 -13.50 10.44 1.74
CA ILE A 324 -12.85 9.75 0.61
C ILE A 324 -12.02 8.57 1.13
N LEU A 325 -11.17 8.81 2.14
CA LEU A 325 -10.36 7.75 2.76
C LEU A 325 -11.25 6.63 3.32
N LEU A 326 -12.35 6.96 4.00
CA LEU A 326 -13.30 5.97 4.49
C LEU A 326 -13.89 5.12 3.35
N MET A 327 -14.24 5.74 2.22
CA MET A 327 -14.75 5.02 1.06
C MET A 327 -13.70 4.07 0.48
N PHE A 328 -12.44 4.50 0.39
CA PHE A 328 -11.31 3.64 -0.01
C PHE A 328 -11.08 2.49 0.96
N LEU A 329 -11.25 2.69 2.27
CA LEU A 329 -11.13 1.61 3.26
C LEU A 329 -12.26 0.58 3.12
N ILE A 330 -13.50 1.03 2.92
CA ILE A 330 -14.67 0.14 2.76
C ILE A 330 -14.56 -0.62 1.44
N LEU A 331 -14.46 0.08 0.31
CA LEU A 331 -14.41 -0.54 -1.02
C LEU A 331 -13.10 -1.31 -1.23
N GLY A 332 -11.98 -0.79 -0.74
CA GLY A 332 -10.69 -1.48 -0.80
C GLY A 332 -10.73 -2.81 -0.04
N THR A 333 -11.34 -2.86 1.15
CA THR A 333 -11.53 -4.12 1.89
C THR A 333 -12.33 -5.15 1.07
N VAL A 334 -13.45 -4.72 0.50
CA VAL A 334 -14.28 -5.58 -0.37
C VAL A 334 -13.50 -6.03 -1.60
N PHE A 335 -12.70 -5.15 -2.17
CA PHE A 335 -11.90 -5.45 -3.35
C PHE A 335 -10.77 -6.45 -3.09
N LEU A 336 -10.07 -6.35 -1.96
CA LEU A 336 -9.08 -7.35 -1.56
C LEU A 336 -9.75 -8.73 -1.39
N LEU A 337 -10.95 -8.78 -0.78
CA LEU A 337 -11.75 -10.00 -0.66
C LEU A 337 -12.13 -10.59 -2.02
N THR A 338 -12.63 -9.76 -2.95
CA THR A 338 -13.07 -10.22 -4.28
C THR A 338 -11.91 -10.71 -5.14
N VAL A 339 -10.73 -10.08 -5.06
CA VAL A 339 -9.52 -10.52 -5.76
C VAL A 339 -9.07 -11.88 -5.25
N SER A 340 -8.94 -12.03 -3.93
CA SER A 340 -8.51 -13.30 -3.33
C SER A 340 -9.44 -14.46 -3.73
N TYR A 341 -10.75 -14.19 -3.75
CA TYR A 341 -11.75 -15.16 -4.21
C TYR A 341 -11.67 -15.44 -5.72
N LYS A 342 -11.45 -14.42 -6.57
CA LYS A 342 -11.38 -14.58 -8.02
C LYS A 342 -10.23 -15.49 -8.44
N VAL A 343 -9.08 -15.46 -7.77
CA VAL A 343 -7.94 -16.35 -8.09
C VAL A 343 -8.34 -17.82 -8.02
N VAL A 344 -9.05 -18.21 -6.95
CA VAL A 344 -9.53 -19.60 -6.78
C VAL A 344 -10.68 -19.91 -7.73
N TYR A 345 -11.58 -18.95 -7.97
CA TYR A 345 -12.69 -19.11 -8.91
C TYR A 345 -12.20 -19.33 -10.35
N ASP A 346 -11.22 -18.55 -10.80
CA ASP A 346 -10.66 -18.61 -12.16
C ASP A 346 -9.93 -19.93 -12.42
N ALA A 347 -9.14 -20.41 -11.45
CA ALA A 347 -8.48 -21.70 -11.53
C ALA A 347 -9.47 -22.84 -11.65
N ARG A 348 -10.62 -22.75 -10.95
CA ARG A 348 -11.69 -23.75 -11.01
C ARG A 348 -12.38 -23.76 -12.37
N GLU A 349 -12.77 -22.61 -12.90
CA GLU A 349 -13.45 -22.50 -14.20
C GLU A 349 -12.52 -22.89 -15.36
N SER A 350 -11.22 -22.59 -15.24
CA SER A 350 -10.21 -22.93 -16.25
C SER A 350 -9.66 -24.35 -16.13
N ALA A 351 -10.17 -25.18 -15.21
CA ALA A 351 -9.66 -26.52 -14.91
C ALA A 351 -8.14 -26.57 -14.64
N LYS A 352 -7.57 -25.50 -14.07
CA LYS A 352 -6.16 -25.40 -13.67
C LYS A 352 -5.96 -26.08 -12.31
N THR A 353 -4.70 -26.32 -11.94
CA THR A 353 -4.34 -26.78 -10.60
C THR A 353 -4.83 -25.78 -9.55
N VAL A 354 -5.30 -26.29 -8.41
CA VAL A 354 -5.76 -25.43 -7.31
C VAL A 354 -4.58 -24.58 -6.84
N PRO A 355 -4.70 -23.24 -6.86
CA PRO A 355 -3.60 -22.35 -6.50
C PRO A 355 -3.26 -22.47 -5.03
N ILE A 356 -2.00 -22.17 -4.69
CA ILE A 356 -1.53 -22.13 -3.31
C ILE A 356 -1.97 -20.79 -2.69
N TRP A 357 -2.19 -20.75 -1.38
CA TRP A 357 -2.63 -19.53 -0.68
C TRP A 357 -1.63 -18.36 -0.83
N THR A 358 -0.34 -18.66 -1.02
CA THR A 358 0.73 -17.68 -1.25
C THR A 358 0.58 -16.95 -2.58
N GLU A 359 0.10 -17.63 -3.63
CA GLU A 359 -0.21 -17.02 -4.93
C GLU A 359 -1.41 -16.07 -4.79
N CYS A 360 -2.43 -16.47 -4.04
CA CYS A 360 -3.57 -15.60 -3.72
C CYS A 360 -3.10 -14.37 -2.94
N PHE A 361 -2.18 -14.54 -1.99
CA PHE A 361 -1.62 -13.44 -1.20
C PHE A 361 -0.83 -12.45 -2.06
N ALA A 362 0.01 -12.94 -2.96
CA ALA A 362 0.79 -12.11 -3.87
C ALA A 362 -0.11 -11.20 -4.72
N GLU A 363 -1.21 -11.74 -5.25
CA GLU A 363 -2.18 -10.97 -6.04
C GLU A 363 -2.91 -9.90 -5.21
N VAL A 364 -3.28 -10.22 -3.96
CA VAL A 364 -3.93 -9.28 -3.03
C VAL A 364 -3.00 -8.12 -2.66
N VAL A 365 -1.75 -8.41 -2.32
CA VAL A 365 -0.78 -7.39 -1.87
C VAL A 365 -0.40 -6.43 -2.99
N ARG A 366 -0.28 -6.90 -4.23
CA ARG A 366 0.07 -6.08 -5.40
C ARG A 366 -0.91 -4.93 -5.65
N ILE A 367 -2.14 -5.05 -5.18
CA ILE A 367 -3.18 -4.03 -5.35
C ILE A 367 -3.03 -2.87 -4.36
N VAL A 368 -2.46 -3.12 -3.17
CA VAL A 368 -2.40 -2.12 -2.10
C VAL A 368 -1.70 -0.82 -2.54
N PRO A 369 -0.51 -0.86 -3.21
CA PRO A 369 0.11 0.33 -3.78
C PRO A 369 -0.80 1.07 -4.78
N GLY A 370 -1.55 0.33 -5.61
CA GLY A 370 -2.48 0.90 -6.58
C GLY A 370 -3.65 1.64 -5.94
N LEU A 371 -4.20 1.10 -4.84
CA LEU A 371 -5.24 1.77 -4.06
C LEU A 371 -4.72 3.05 -3.40
N VAL A 372 -3.47 3.06 -2.92
CA VAL A 372 -2.82 4.25 -2.34
C VAL A 372 -2.65 5.34 -3.41
N LEU A 373 -2.18 4.99 -4.61
CA LEU A 373 -2.03 5.94 -5.71
C LEU A 373 -3.38 6.47 -6.19
N ALA A 374 -4.39 5.61 -6.33
CA ALA A 374 -5.76 6.02 -6.66
C ALA A 374 -6.35 6.96 -5.60
N PHE A 375 -6.03 6.76 -4.32
CA PHE A 375 -6.40 7.69 -3.25
C PHE A 375 -5.71 9.05 -3.42
N PHE A 376 -4.40 9.09 -3.73
CA PHE A 376 -3.71 10.36 -3.99
C PHE A 376 -4.31 11.11 -5.17
N GLU A 377 -4.67 10.40 -6.25
CA GLU A 377 -5.36 10.99 -7.39
C GLU A 377 -6.69 11.63 -6.97
N ALA A 378 -7.51 10.92 -6.20
CA ALA A 378 -8.78 11.43 -5.69
C ALA A 378 -8.60 12.67 -4.79
N VAL A 379 -7.54 12.70 -3.97
CA VAL A 379 -7.21 13.84 -3.12
C VAL A 379 -6.78 15.06 -3.94
N VAL A 380 -5.97 14.88 -4.99
CA VAL A 380 -5.60 15.96 -5.91
C VAL A 380 -6.82 16.52 -6.62
N MET A 381 -7.72 15.65 -7.11
CA MET A 381 -8.97 16.08 -7.72
C MET A 381 -9.88 16.82 -6.73
N ALA A 382 -9.94 16.38 -5.47
CA ALA A 382 -10.65 17.09 -4.41
C ALA A 382 -10.08 18.50 -4.18
N ALA A 383 -8.75 18.64 -4.13
CA ALA A 383 -8.09 19.93 -3.92
C ALA A 383 -8.40 20.93 -5.05
N ILE A 384 -8.31 20.47 -6.31
CA ILE A 384 -8.64 21.27 -7.49
C ILE A 384 -10.12 21.68 -7.47
N SER A 385 -11.02 20.75 -7.10
CA SER A 385 -12.45 21.01 -7.03
C SER A 385 -12.83 22.02 -5.95
N VAL A 386 -12.19 21.94 -4.78
CA VAL A 386 -12.35 22.93 -3.71
C VAL A 386 -11.89 24.31 -4.21
N ALA A 387 -10.75 24.38 -4.90
CA ALA A 387 -10.24 25.64 -5.43
C ALA A 387 -11.20 26.29 -6.44
N ILE A 388 -11.74 25.50 -7.37
CA ILE A 388 -12.69 25.99 -8.37
C ILE A 388 -14.03 26.39 -7.73
N SER A 389 -14.50 25.63 -6.74
CA SER A 389 -15.74 25.90 -5.98
C SER A 389 -15.70 27.21 -5.18
N THR A 390 -14.53 27.78 -4.93
CA THR A 390 -14.44 29.11 -4.29
C THR A 390 -15.02 30.23 -5.15
N ARG A 391 -15.13 30.03 -6.46
CA ARG A 391 -15.59 31.05 -7.42
C ARG A 391 -16.75 30.62 -8.29
N LEU A 392 -16.78 29.35 -8.69
CA LEU A 392 -17.80 28.83 -9.58
C LEU A 392 -18.83 28.03 -8.81
N SER A 393 -20.07 28.04 -9.30
CA SER A 393 -21.14 27.19 -8.78
C SER A 393 -20.90 25.71 -9.12
N MET A 394 -21.74 24.83 -8.58
CA MET A 394 -21.57 23.37 -8.71
C MET A 394 -21.42 22.89 -10.16
N LEU A 395 -22.31 23.32 -11.07
CA LEU A 395 -22.33 22.77 -12.43
C LEU A 395 -21.03 23.08 -13.22
N PRO A 396 -20.53 24.33 -13.29
CA PRO A 396 -19.23 24.59 -13.90
C PRO A 396 -18.08 23.85 -13.24
N ASN A 397 -18.08 23.72 -11.90
CA ASN A 397 -17.03 23.00 -11.18
C ASN A 397 -16.93 21.54 -11.63
N LEU A 398 -18.07 20.83 -11.71
CA LEU A 398 -18.12 19.45 -12.16
C LEU A 398 -17.62 19.29 -13.61
N ILE A 399 -18.03 20.18 -14.52
CA ILE A 399 -17.63 20.14 -15.93
C ILE A 399 -16.12 20.37 -16.08
N ILE A 400 -15.57 21.37 -15.38
CA ILE A 400 -14.15 21.70 -15.45
C ILE A 400 -13.31 20.59 -14.84
N CYS A 401 -13.67 20.10 -13.64
CA CYS A 401 -12.94 19.01 -13.00
C CYS A 401 -13.02 17.70 -13.81
N GLY A 402 -14.18 17.39 -14.40
CA GLY A 402 -14.32 16.25 -15.32
C GLY A 402 -13.42 16.39 -16.55
N SER A 403 -13.32 17.59 -17.11
CA SER A 403 -12.41 17.88 -18.23
C SER A 403 -10.94 17.73 -17.83
N ILE A 404 -10.56 18.22 -16.64
CA ILE A 404 -9.20 18.06 -16.09
C ILE A 404 -8.87 16.57 -15.88
N TYR A 405 -9.82 15.78 -15.36
CA TYR A 405 -9.63 14.34 -15.17
C TYR A 405 -9.33 13.62 -16.50
N VAL A 406 -10.14 13.89 -17.53
CA VAL A 406 -9.97 13.29 -18.87
C VAL A 406 -8.65 13.75 -19.50
N LEU A 407 -8.37 15.05 -19.50
CA LEU A 407 -7.14 15.60 -20.10
C LEU A 407 -5.88 15.16 -19.35
N GLY A 408 -5.96 14.97 -18.03
CA GLY A 408 -4.85 14.52 -17.18
C GLY A 408 -4.39 13.09 -17.46
N HIS A 409 -5.30 12.22 -17.91
CA HIS A 409 -4.97 10.85 -18.37
C HIS A 409 -4.59 10.82 -19.85
N LEU A 410 -5.27 11.60 -20.70
CA LEU A 410 -5.03 11.57 -22.15
C LEU A 410 -3.78 12.33 -22.58
N GLY A 411 -3.38 13.39 -21.87
CA GLY A 411 -2.22 14.22 -22.23
C GLY A 411 -0.93 13.42 -22.46
N PRO A 412 -0.50 12.58 -21.50
CA PRO A 412 0.67 11.72 -21.67
C PRO A 412 0.52 10.69 -22.79
N LEU A 413 -0.68 10.10 -22.93
CA LEU A 413 -0.97 9.12 -23.99
C LEU A 413 -0.84 9.76 -25.38
N ILE A 414 -1.33 10.99 -25.57
CA ILE A 414 -1.18 11.76 -26.81
C ILE A 414 0.31 12.01 -27.11
N VAL A 415 1.10 12.41 -26.11
CA VAL A 415 2.53 12.68 -26.28
C VAL A 415 3.31 11.41 -26.61
N LYS A 416 2.99 10.28 -25.98
CA LYS A 416 3.61 8.97 -26.22
C LYS A 416 3.22 8.41 -27.60
N SER A 417 1.94 8.53 -27.99
CA SER A 417 1.41 8.02 -29.26
C SER A 417 1.89 8.82 -30.47
N SER A 418 2.04 10.14 -30.35
CA SER A 418 2.52 11.02 -31.44
C SER A 418 4.04 11.10 -31.55
N ALA A 419 4.78 10.13 -30.99
CA ALA A 419 6.24 10.09 -31.04
C ALA A 419 6.75 9.82 -32.45
N GLY A 420 6.85 10.87 -33.28
CA GLY A 420 7.48 10.84 -34.61
C GLY A 420 6.66 11.43 -35.75
N GLU A 421 5.36 11.64 -35.58
CA GLU A 421 4.47 11.95 -36.72
C GLU A 421 4.05 13.43 -36.83
N ILE A 422 3.70 14.11 -35.72
CA ILE A 422 3.15 15.49 -35.78
C ILE A 422 3.66 16.36 -34.62
N VAL A 423 4.49 17.36 -34.93
CA VAL A 423 5.09 18.29 -33.94
C VAL A 423 4.04 19.07 -33.16
N PHE A 424 2.95 19.48 -33.80
CA PHE A 424 1.86 20.26 -33.18
C PHE A 424 1.15 19.46 -32.08
N VAL A 425 0.84 18.19 -32.32
CA VAL A 425 0.15 17.32 -31.35
C VAL A 425 1.02 17.09 -30.12
N LYS A 426 2.33 16.88 -30.32
CA LYS A 426 3.30 16.79 -29.23
C LYS A 426 3.42 18.09 -28.42
N PHE A 427 3.38 19.25 -29.08
CA PHE A 427 3.39 20.54 -28.41
C PHE A 427 2.15 20.73 -27.53
N ILE A 428 0.95 20.50 -28.07
CA ILE A 428 -0.30 20.61 -27.31
C ILE A 428 -0.34 19.62 -26.15
N GLY A 429 0.05 18.35 -26.37
CA GLY A 429 0.11 17.35 -25.30
C GLY A 429 1.09 17.73 -24.18
N ARG A 430 2.24 18.33 -24.52
CA ARG A 430 3.18 18.88 -23.53
C ARG A 430 2.61 20.08 -22.78
N LEU A 431 1.94 21.00 -23.47
CA LEU A 431 1.30 22.15 -22.84
C LEU A 431 0.25 21.71 -21.82
N ILE A 432 -0.59 20.74 -22.19
CA ILE A 432 -1.58 20.14 -21.28
C ILE A 432 -0.89 19.51 -20.07
N SER A 433 0.19 18.75 -20.28
CA SER A 433 0.94 18.08 -19.22
C SER A 433 1.73 19.02 -18.31
N ILE A 434 1.97 20.28 -18.73
CA ILE A 434 2.61 21.31 -17.91
C ILE A 434 1.57 22.05 -17.07
N VAL A 435 0.39 22.33 -17.63
CA VAL A 435 -0.65 23.12 -16.96
C VAL A 435 -1.51 22.28 -16.03
N LEU A 436 -1.88 21.07 -16.45
CA LEU A 436 -2.74 20.16 -15.70
C LEU A 436 -1.91 19.10 -14.97
N PRO A 437 -2.42 18.56 -13.84
CA PRO A 437 -1.80 17.42 -13.20
C PRO A 437 -1.78 16.24 -14.18
N VAL A 438 -0.59 15.69 -14.40
CA VAL A 438 -0.45 14.42 -15.11
C VAL A 438 -0.92 13.29 -14.20
N LEU A 439 -2.15 12.80 -14.44
CA LEU A 439 -2.80 11.79 -13.60
C LEU A 439 -2.32 10.35 -13.93
N ASP A 440 -1.72 10.15 -15.11
CA ASP A 440 -1.04 8.89 -15.52
C ASP A 440 0.03 8.43 -14.51
N HIS A 441 0.59 9.33 -13.69
CA HIS A 441 1.53 8.97 -12.61
C HIS A 441 0.88 8.22 -11.44
N TYR A 442 -0.44 8.17 -11.34
CA TYR A 442 -1.15 7.37 -10.35
C TYR A 442 -1.61 6.03 -10.91
N GLU A 443 -1.39 5.79 -12.21
CA GLU A 443 -1.81 4.59 -12.92
C GLU A 443 -0.64 3.64 -13.11
N ILE A 444 -0.74 2.47 -12.47
CA ILE A 444 0.33 1.46 -12.46
C ILE A 444 -0.14 0.12 -13.06
N GLU A 445 -1.03 0.18 -14.06
CA GLU A 445 -1.59 -1.00 -14.72
C GLU A 445 -0.51 -2.00 -15.16
N GLY A 446 0.61 -1.51 -15.71
CA GLY A 446 1.74 -2.35 -16.14
C GLY A 446 2.45 -3.08 -14.99
N ALA A 447 2.62 -2.44 -13.84
CA ALA A 447 3.25 -3.06 -12.67
C ALA A 447 2.31 -4.06 -11.97
N ILE A 448 1.01 -3.78 -11.97
CA ILE A 448 -0.01 -4.66 -11.40
C ILE A 448 -0.28 -5.86 -12.31
N ALA A 449 -0.08 -5.70 -13.61
CA ALA A 449 -0.16 -6.75 -14.62
C ALA A 449 1.08 -7.65 -14.67
N GLY A 450 2.25 -7.10 -14.38
CA GLY A 450 3.52 -7.82 -14.39
C GLY A 450 3.83 -8.52 -13.06
N SER A 451 4.97 -9.21 -13.03
CA SER A 451 5.53 -9.78 -11.80
C SER A 451 6.30 -8.75 -10.96
N SER A 452 6.49 -7.52 -11.48
CA SER A 452 7.31 -6.48 -10.86
C SER A 452 6.59 -5.78 -9.71
N ALA A 453 7.22 -5.72 -8.55
CA ALA A 453 6.73 -4.95 -7.41
C ALA A 453 6.86 -3.44 -7.68
N VAL A 454 5.93 -2.65 -7.13
CA VAL A 454 6.01 -1.19 -7.16
C VAL A 454 7.06 -0.73 -6.14
N PRO A 455 8.13 -0.04 -6.56
CA PRO A 455 9.13 0.46 -5.62
C PRO A 455 8.53 1.44 -4.62
N THR A 456 8.96 1.36 -3.35
CA THR A 456 8.51 2.29 -2.29
C THR A 456 8.90 3.73 -2.59
N GLU A 457 10.02 3.94 -3.27
CA GLU A 457 10.48 5.25 -3.76
C GLU A 457 9.46 5.91 -4.69
N TYR A 458 8.82 5.12 -5.56
CA TYR A 458 7.79 5.62 -6.47
C TYR A 458 6.56 6.13 -5.70
N LEU A 459 6.12 5.39 -4.68
CA LEU A 459 5.02 5.82 -3.81
C LEU A 459 5.34 7.12 -3.06
N LEU A 460 6.58 7.27 -2.59
CA LEU A 460 7.02 8.49 -1.89
C LEU A 460 7.08 9.68 -2.83
N LEU A 461 7.59 9.51 -4.06
CA LEU A 461 7.59 10.56 -5.08
C LEU A 461 6.17 10.95 -5.49
N ALA A 462 5.27 9.98 -5.66
CA ALA A 462 3.86 10.23 -5.94
C ALA A 462 3.17 10.99 -4.79
N LEU A 463 3.51 10.66 -3.54
CA LEU A 463 3.04 11.42 -2.36
C LEU A 463 3.52 12.87 -2.41
N ILE A 464 4.82 13.11 -2.63
CA ILE A 464 5.37 14.48 -2.73
C ILE A 464 4.68 15.25 -3.86
N TYR A 465 4.54 14.62 -5.03
CA TYR A 465 3.85 15.19 -6.17
C TYR A 465 2.39 15.56 -5.82
N SER A 466 1.65 14.67 -5.15
CA SER A 466 0.29 14.94 -4.71
C SER A 466 0.20 16.10 -3.71
N LEU A 467 1.13 16.19 -2.76
CA LEU A 467 1.19 17.26 -1.77
C LEU A 467 1.49 18.61 -2.40
N LEU A 468 2.39 18.66 -3.39
CA LEU A 468 2.71 19.88 -4.14
C LEU A 468 1.50 20.38 -4.94
N TYR A 469 0.80 19.49 -5.64
CA TYR A 469 -0.42 19.86 -6.37
C TYR A 469 -1.56 20.28 -5.44
N CYS A 470 -1.73 19.59 -4.31
CA CYS A 470 -2.70 20.01 -3.30
C CYS A 470 -2.34 21.38 -2.73
N ALA A 471 -1.07 21.62 -2.38
CA ALA A 471 -0.62 22.92 -1.89
C ALA A 471 -0.86 24.04 -2.90
N ALA A 472 -0.53 23.82 -4.18
CA ALA A 472 -0.77 24.78 -5.25
C ALA A 472 -2.28 25.07 -5.43
N ALA A 473 -3.11 24.03 -5.45
CA ALA A 473 -4.57 24.18 -5.54
C ALA A 473 -5.15 24.90 -4.32
N MET A 474 -4.68 24.60 -3.11
CA MET A 474 -5.11 25.30 -1.91
C MET A 474 -4.66 26.76 -1.90
N LEU A 475 -3.46 27.09 -2.37
CA LEU A 475 -3.03 28.49 -2.52
C LEU A 475 -3.93 29.25 -3.50
N LEU A 476 -4.27 28.63 -4.64
CA LEU A 476 -5.19 29.19 -5.61
C LEU A 476 -6.60 29.39 -5.02
N ALA A 477 -7.09 28.42 -4.23
CA ALA A 477 -8.35 28.53 -3.49
C ALA A 477 -8.35 29.73 -2.54
N LEU A 478 -7.24 29.94 -1.81
CA LEU A 478 -7.10 31.07 -0.87
C LEU A 478 -7.07 32.41 -1.59
N LEU A 479 -6.30 32.53 -2.67
CA LEU A 479 -6.25 33.76 -3.49
C LEU A 479 -7.63 34.12 -4.02
N PHE A 480 -8.32 33.14 -4.60
CA PHE A 480 -9.65 33.35 -5.15
C PHE A 480 -10.68 33.70 -4.08
N PHE A 481 -10.54 33.20 -2.86
CA PHE A 481 -11.48 33.47 -1.79
C PHE A 481 -11.20 34.77 -1.02
N GLU A 482 -9.95 35.23 -0.94
CA GLU A 482 -9.61 36.54 -0.33
C GLU A 482 -10.28 37.68 -1.11
N ASP A 483 -10.22 37.64 -2.44
CA ASP A 483 -10.80 38.65 -3.33
C ASP A 483 -12.33 38.53 -3.54
N ARG A 484 -13.01 37.62 -2.84
CA ARG A 484 -14.47 37.46 -2.96
C ARG A 484 -15.15 38.24 -1.85
N ASP A 485 -15.85 39.30 -2.24
CA ASP A 485 -16.78 40.00 -1.36
C ASP A 485 -17.92 39.06 -1.00
N LEU A 486 -18.01 38.76 0.30
CA LEU A 486 -19.08 37.94 0.88
C LEU A 486 -20.20 38.83 1.45
N ALA A 487 -20.13 40.15 1.28
CA ALA A 487 -21.07 41.15 1.81
C ALA A 487 -22.13 41.53 0.77
#